data_AF-A0AAJ0HMK7-F1
#
_entry.id   AF-A0AAJ0HMK7-F1
#
_cell.length_a   1.000
_cell.length_b   1.000
_cell.length_c   1.000
_cell.angle_alpha   90.00
_cell.angle_beta   90.00
_cell.angle_gamma   90.00
#
_symmetry.space_group_name_H-M   'P 1'
#
loop_
_entity.id
_entity.type
_entity.pdbx_description
1 polymer ?
#
loop_
_entity_poly.entity_id
_entity_poly.type
_entity_poly.pdbx_seq_one_letter_code
_entity_poly.pdbx_strand_id
1 'polypeptide(L)'
;MYGYEHVMTFDDQAMSGGSAAAAQPMAGIKKKKSIKSDSSIELKGPMEVDGSVKSMGAVTFNGDFAVRERIEAYGNIDVNGNLTCSGKLKSFGNVKITGNALCVDKVKIFGKLKINGTLEVQGAIEVWGALTINGYLKCKSLTAYASLTTVGDQSWYEVEEEETVHGAKLVQRNNFQG
;
A
#
# COMPACT_ATOMS: atom_id res chain seq x y z
N MET A 1 -9.91 41.75 -25.85
CA MET A 1 -9.45 40.36 -25.66
C MET A 1 -8.06 40.44 -25.04
N TYR A 2 -7.95 40.14 -23.75
CA TYR A 2 -6.69 40.22 -23.01
C TYR A 2 -5.99 38.86 -23.13
N GLY A 3 -4.87 38.83 -23.85
CA GLY A 3 -3.93 37.71 -23.84
C GLY A 3 -2.71 38.12 -23.02
N TYR A 4 -2.50 37.47 -21.88
CA TYR A 4 -1.25 37.54 -21.14
C TYR A 4 -0.51 36.24 -21.39
N GLU A 5 0.54 36.31 -22.21
CA GLU A 5 1.62 35.34 -22.17
C GLU A 5 2.50 35.70 -20.96
N HIS A 6 2.72 34.74 -20.06
CA HIS A 6 3.78 34.84 -19.08
C HIS A 6 4.69 33.63 -19.23
N VAL A 7 5.74 33.83 -20.02
CA VAL A 7 6.96 33.03 -19.96
C VAL A 7 7.72 33.54 -18.72
N MET A 8 7.92 32.68 -17.74
CA MET A 8 8.83 32.94 -16.63
C MET A 8 10.10 32.11 -16.87
N THR A 9 11.12 32.77 -17.40
CA THR A 9 12.52 32.36 -17.29
C THR A 9 12.98 32.69 -15.88
N PHE A 10 13.45 31.70 -15.13
CA PHE A 10 14.08 31.93 -13.83
C PHE A 10 15.56 32.23 -14.07
N ASP A 11 15.93 33.50 -13.88
CA ASP A 11 17.31 33.95 -13.81
C ASP A 11 18.01 33.35 -12.59
N ASP A 12 19.25 32.97 -12.82
CA ASP A 12 20.16 32.34 -11.89
C ASP A 12 21.00 33.40 -11.13
N GLN A 13 21.31 33.05 -9.88
CA GLN A 13 22.35 33.60 -8.99
C GLN A 13 22.16 34.92 -8.21
N ALA A 14 22.17 34.79 -6.88
CA ALA A 14 23.19 35.42 -6.02
C ALA A 14 23.31 34.70 -4.66
N MET A 15 24.56 34.41 -4.27
CA MET A 15 25.02 33.82 -3.01
C MET A 15 24.91 34.78 -1.80
N SER A 16 24.69 34.27 -0.58
CA SER A 16 25.58 34.51 0.58
C SER A 16 25.10 33.86 1.89
N GLY A 17 26.00 33.09 2.51
CA GLY A 17 26.29 33.07 3.96
C GLY A 17 25.22 32.64 4.97
N GLY A 18 25.42 31.48 5.61
CA GLY A 18 24.82 31.18 6.91
C GLY A 18 24.74 29.69 7.21
N SER A 19 25.55 29.22 8.14
CA SER A 19 25.47 27.84 8.67
C SER A 19 24.14 27.64 9.39
N ALA A 20 23.23 26.91 8.77
CA ALA A 20 22.06 26.33 9.39
C ALA A 20 21.86 24.97 8.73
N ALA A 21 21.68 23.93 9.55
CA ALA A 21 21.28 22.62 9.09
C ALA A 21 20.17 22.78 8.04
N ALA A 22 20.48 22.41 6.80
CA ALA A 22 19.58 22.58 5.68
C ALA A 22 18.34 21.71 5.94
N ALA A 23 17.31 22.31 6.51
CA ALA A 23 15.96 21.81 6.42
C ALA A 23 15.66 21.73 4.93
N GLN A 24 15.80 20.53 4.36
CA GLN A 24 15.37 20.24 3.01
C GLN A 24 13.91 20.71 2.88
N PRO A 25 13.56 21.46 1.81
CA PRO A 25 12.20 21.95 1.66
C PRO A 25 11.25 20.75 1.65
N MET A 26 10.32 20.69 2.61
CA MET A 26 9.23 19.71 2.64
C MET A 26 8.45 19.85 1.34
N ALA A 27 8.66 18.92 0.40
CA ALA A 27 7.88 18.83 -0.82
C ALA A 27 6.40 18.79 -0.43
N GLY A 28 5.62 19.75 -0.94
CA GLY A 28 4.20 19.85 -0.60
C GLY A 28 3.47 18.53 -0.91
N ILE A 29 2.75 17.99 0.07
CA ILE A 29 1.94 16.78 -0.10
C ILE A 29 0.84 17.07 -1.12
N LYS A 30 0.79 16.28 -2.20
CA LYS A 30 -0.29 16.39 -3.19
C LYS A 30 -1.59 15.93 -2.54
N LYS A 31 -2.67 16.72 -2.65
CA LYS A 31 -3.98 16.36 -2.12
C LYS A 31 -4.99 16.13 -3.25
N LYS A 32 -5.79 15.07 -3.15
CA LYS A 32 -6.88 14.76 -4.09
C LYS A 32 -8.14 14.40 -3.31
N LYS A 33 -9.30 14.87 -3.81
CA LYS A 33 -10.59 14.48 -3.22
C LYS A 33 -10.91 13.01 -3.47
N SER A 34 -10.71 12.51 -4.68
CA SER A 34 -10.85 11.09 -5.04
C SER A 34 -10.14 10.87 -6.37
N ILE A 35 -9.79 9.62 -6.66
CA ILE A 35 -9.16 9.23 -7.92
C ILE A 35 -9.99 8.10 -8.51
N LYS A 36 -10.43 8.25 -9.76
CA LYS A 36 -11.22 7.25 -10.47
C LYS A 36 -10.73 7.13 -11.91
N SER A 37 -10.64 5.93 -12.44
CA SER A 37 -10.28 5.68 -13.85
C SER A 37 -10.94 4.40 -14.38
N ASP A 38 -11.27 4.39 -15.66
CA ASP A 38 -11.71 3.20 -16.41
C ASP A 38 -10.52 2.38 -16.96
N SER A 39 -9.30 2.84 -16.73
CA SER A 39 -8.05 2.18 -17.09
C SER A 39 -7.11 2.11 -15.87
N SER A 40 -5.95 1.47 -16.03
CA SER A 40 -4.96 1.38 -14.95
C SER A 40 -4.45 2.76 -14.50
N ILE A 41 -4.15 2.87 -13.21
CA ILE A 41 -3.67 4.11 -12.57
C ILE A 41 -2.27 3.88 -12.02
N GLU A 42 -1.34 4.77 -12.33
CA GLU A 42 -0.06 4.88 -11.63
C GLU A 42 -0.02 6.19 -10.83
N LEU A 43 0.18 6.08 -9.52
CA LEU A 43 0.26 7.21 -8.61
C LEU A 43 1.69 7.36 -8.09
N LYS A 44 2.17 8.60 -8.02
CA LYS A 44 3.48 8.95 -7.45
C LYS A 44 3.29 9.89 -6.25
N GLY A 45 3.76 9.43 -5.09
CA GLY A 45 3.69 10.12 -3.81
C GLY A 45 4.80 11.15 -3.61
N PRO A 46 4.79 11.89 -2.48
CA PRO A 46 3.81 11.77 -1.39
C PRO A 46 2.43 12.34 -1.77
N MET A 47 1.35 11.63 -1.42
CA MET A 47 -0.03 12.06 -1.72
C MET A 47 -1.07 11.65 -0.66
N GLU A 48 -1.98 12.58 -0.36
CA GLU A 48 -3.18 12.34 0.42
C GLU A 48 -4.42 12.28 -0.49
N VAL A 49 -5.25 11.26 -0.31
CA VAL A 49 -6.54 11.11 -0.96
C VAL A 49 -7.63 11.12 0.11
N ASP A 50 -8.42 12.19 0.13
CA ASP A 50 -9.48 12.39 1.13
C ASP A 50 -10.66 11.41 0.96
N GLY A 51 -10.84 10.92 -0.27
CA GLY A 51 -11.87 9.95 -0.62
C GLY A 51 -11.28 8.63 -1.10
N SER A 52 -11.90 8.05 -2.12
CA SER A 52 -11.55 6.73 -2.63
C SER A 52 -10.57 6.78 -3.82
N VAL A 53 -9.78 5.72 -3.98
CA VAL A 53 -9.07 5.38 -5.23
C VAL A 53 -9.79 4.21 -5.88
N LYS A 54 -10.31 4.39 -7.10
CA LYS A 54 -11.04 3.35 -7.84
C LYS A 54 -10.53 3.20 -9.27
N SER A 55 -10.30 1.97 -9.70
CA SER A 55 -9.81 1.69 -11.05
C SER A 55 -10.52 0.47 -11.65
N MET A 56 -10.96 0.57 -12.90
CA MET A 56 -11.36 -0.61 -13.69
C MET A 56 -10.13 -1.40 -14.19
N GLY A 57 -8.93 -0.82 -14.09
CA GLY A 57 -7.66 -1.50 -14.34
C GLY A 57 -6.89 -1.77 -13.05
N ALA A 58 -5.57 -1.86 -13.17
CA ALA A 58 -4.66 -1.98 -12.03
C ALA A 58 -4.49 -0.62 -11.32
N VAL A 59 -3.96 -0.65 -10.09
CA VAL A 59 -3.52 0.55 -9.36
C VAL A 59 -2.11 0.31 -8.83
N THR A 60 -1.18 1.20 -9.16
CA THR A 60 0.18 1.19 -8.63
C THR A 60 0.42 2.44 -7.78
N PHE A 61 0.82 2.24 -6.54
CA PHE A 61 1.23 3.28 -5.60
C PHE A 61 2.75 3.29 -5.49
N ASN A 62 3.41 4.34 -5.97
CA ASN A 62 4.87 4.53 -5.86
C ASN A 62 5.18 5.69 -4.91
N GLY A 63 5.71 5.41 -3.72
CA GLY A 63 5.98 6.38 -2.65
C GLY A 63 4.97 6.32 -1.50
N ASP A 64 4.80 7.43 -0.78
CA ASP A 64 3.98 7.50 0.43
C ASP A 64 2.55 7.97 0.14
N PHE A 65 1.56 7.21 0.63
CA PHE A 65 0.15 7.50 0.42
C PHE A 65 -0.70 7.34 1.67
N ALA A 66 -1.66 8.25 1.83
CA ALA A 66 -2.76 8.12 2.77
C ALA A 66 -4.09 8.21 2.00
N VAL A 67 -4.91 7.16 2.08
CA VAL A 67 -6.25 7.11 1.48
C VAL A 67 -7.27 6.96 2.62
N ARG A 68 -8.16 7.96 2.76
CA ARG A 68 -9.10 8.01 3.89
C ARG A 68 -10.32 7.11 3.74
N GLU A 69 -10.74 6.82 2.52
CA GLU A 69 -11.84 5.88 2.29
C GLU A 69 -11.27 4.54 1.80
N ARG A 70 -11.69 4.07 0.63
CA ARG A 70 -11.37 2.74 0.11
C ARG A 70 -10.45 2.81 -1.11
N ILE A 71 -9.76 1.71 -1.32
CA ILE A 71 -9.02 1.42 -2.54
C ILE A 71 -9.71 0.23 -3.21
N GLU A 72 -10.15 0.41 -4.45
CA GLU A 72 -10.82 -0.65 -5.22
C GLU A 72 -10.22 -0.73 -6.63
N ALA A 73 -9.69 -1.90 -6.99
CA ALA A 73 -9.16 -2.18 -8.32
C ALA A 73 -9.79 -3.45 -8.89
N TYR A 74 -10.20 -3.38 -10.16
CA TYR A 74 -10.56 -4.58 -10.93
C TYR A 74 -9.34 -5.34 -11.45
N GLY A 75 -8.18 -4.67 -11.55
CA GLY A 75 -6.89 -5.29 -11.81
C GLY A 75 -6.07 -5.53 -10.53
N ASN A 76 -4.75 -5.59 -10.69
CA ASN A 76 -3.83 -5.76 -9.56
C ASN A 76 -3.70 -4.46 -8.75
N ILE A 77 -3.28 -4.59 -7.48
CA ILE A 77 -2.81 -3.46 -6.66
C ILE A 77 -1.35 -3.70 -6.31
N ASP A 78 -0.47 -2.81 -6.73
CA ASP A 78 0.95 -2.82 -6.39
C ASP A 78 1.26 -1.64 -5.48
N VAL A 79 1.77 -1.91 -4.28
CA VAL A 79 2.22 -0.89 -3.32
C VAL A 79 3.73 -0.96 -3.24
N ASN A 80 4.41 0.11 -3.67
CA ASN A 80 5.85 0.29 -3.64
C ASN A 80 6.17 1.52 -2.78
N GLY A 81 6.28 1.32 -1.47
CA GLY A 81 6.44 2.41 -0.49
C GLY A 81 5.54 2.22 0.73
N ASN A 82 5.06 3.32 1.30
CA ASN A 82 4.16 3.30 2.44
C ASN A 82 2.72 3.61 2.03
N LEU A 83 1.76 2.79 2.46
CA LEU A 83 0.34 3.02 2.22
C LEU A 83 -0.44 2.94 3.53
N THR A 84 -1.20 3.99 3.86
CA THR A 84 -2.25 3.93 4.87
C THR A 84 -3.62 4.00 4.18
N CYS A 85 -4.49 3.03 4.46
CA CYS A 85 -5.87 3.00 3.99
C CYS A 85 -6.82 2.88 5.19
N SER A 86 -7.59 3.93 5.46
CA SER A 86 -8.51 3.92 6.61
C SER A 86 -9.80 3.12 6.36
N GLY A 87 -10.14 2.84 5.10
CA GLY A 87 -11.24 1.98 4.72
C GLY A 87 -10.77 0.67 4.07
N LYS A 88 -11.69 0.05 3.33
CA LYS A 88 -11.46 -1.28 2.72
C LYS A 88 -10.48 -1.20 1.55
N LEU A 89 -9.60 -2.19 1.46
CA LEU A 89 -8.81 -2.46 0.25
C LEU A 89 -9.39 -3.67 -0.46
N LYS A 90 -9.79 -3.50 -1.72
CA LYS A 90 -10.37 -4.57 -2.54
C LYS A 90 -9.67 -4.66 -3.89
N SER A 91 -9.20 -5.85 -4.22
CA SER A 91 -8.61 -6.15 -5.52
C SER A 91 -9.27 -7.39 -6.11
N PHE A 92 -9.73 -7.30 -7.36
CA PHE A 92 -10.12 -8.49 -8.13
C PHE A 92 -8.92 -9.21 -8.74
N GLY A 93 -7.77 -8.52 -8.87
CA GLY A 93 -6.50 -9.12 -9.24
C GLY A 93 -5.67 -9.54 -8.03
N ASN A 94 -4.35 -9.62 -8.26
CA ASN A 94 -3.37 -9.85 -7.21
C ASN A 94 -3.10 -8.55 -6.43
N VAL A 95 -2.56 -8.68 -5.23
CA VAL A 95 -2.00 -7.57 -4.47
C VAL A 95 -0.55 -7.89 -4.14
N LYS A 96 0.34 -6.96 -4.45
CA LYS A 96 1.74 -7.01 -4.07
C LYS A 96 2.08 -5.80 -3.21
N ILE A 97 2.70 -6.07 -2.06
CA ILE A 97 3.17 -5.03 -1.16
C ILE A 97 4.69 -5.14 -1.10
N THR A 98 5.36 -4.04 -1.38
CA THR A 98 6.80 -3.86 -1.30
C THR A 98 7.04 -2.60 -0.45
N GLY A 99 7.37 -2.77 0.82
CA GLY A 99 7.37 -1.68 1.81
C GLY A 99 6.36 -1.93 2.93
N ASN A 100 5.70 -0.88 3.43
CA ASN A 100 4.78 -0.97 4.56
C ASN A 100 3.35 -0.60 4.14
N ALA A 101 2.37 -1.37 4.58
CA ALA A 101 0.97 -1.04 4.37
C ALA A 101 0.19 -1.23 5.67
N LEU A 102 -0.63 -0.23 6.00
CA LEU A 102 -1.59 -0.28 7.10
C LEU A 102 -3.00 -0.13 6.53
N CYS A 103 -3.86 -1.11 6.77
CA CYS A 103 -5.29 -1.05 6.46
C CYS A 103 -6.10 -1.13 7.75
N VAL A 104 -6.99 -0.16 7.99
CA VAL A 104 -7.81 -0.15 9.21
C VAL A 104 -8.99 -1.10 9.09
N ASP A 105 -9.60 -1.20 7.91
CA ASP A 105 -10.74 -2.08 7.66
C ASP A 105 -10.30 -3.34 6.88
N LYS A 106 -11.26 -4.08 6.33
CA LYS A 106 -11.08 -5.34 5.62
C LYS A 106 -10.23 -5.19 4.36
N VAL A 107 -9.34 -6.15 4.16
CA VAL A 107 -8.63 -6.41 2.91
C VAL A 107 -9.24 -7.62 2.23
N LYS A 108 -9.75 -7.47 1.00
CA LYS A 108 -10.35 -8.55 0.22
C LYS A 108 -9.68 -8.67 -1.15
N ILE A 109 -9.11 -9.84 -1.43
CA ILE A 109 -8.29 -10.07 -2.61
C ILE A 109 -8.80 -11.34 -3.30
N PHE A 110 -9.23 -11.21 -4.56
CA PHE A 110 -9.67 -12.36 -5.34
C PHE A 110 -8.52 -13.10 -6.04
N GLY A 111 -7.34 -12.46 -6.16
CA GLY A 111 -6.11 -13.09 -6.59
C GLY A 111 -5.19 -13.50 -5.42
N LYS A 112 -3.89 -13.47 -5.69
CA LYS A 112 -2.82 -13.76 -4.71
C LYS A 112 -2.47 -12.50 -3.91
N LEU A 113 -2.07 -12.69 -2.66
CA LEU A 113 -1.45 -11.64 -1.83
C LEU A 113 0.02 -11.98 -1.64
N LYS A 114 0.92 -11.11 -2.08
CA LYS A 114 2.37 -11.21 -1.86
C LYS A 114 2.86 -10.03 -1.06
N ILE A 115 3.44 -10.30 0.11
CA ILE A 115 4.02 -9.29 0.99
C ILE A 115 5.54 -9.42 0.92
N ASN A 116 6.24 -8.34 0.59
CA ASN A 116 7.69 -8.18 0.68
C ASN A 116 7.96 -6.94 1.55
N GLY A 117 7.88 -7.10 2.86
CA GLY A 117 7.86 -6.01 3.83
C GLY A 117 6.80 -6.25 4.91
N THR A 118 6.05 -5.22 5.27
CA THR A 118 5.07 -5.28 6.36
C THR A 118 3.66 -4.97 5.85
N LEU A 119 2.70 -5.81 6.21
CA LEU A 119 1.27 -5.50 6.10
C LEU A 119 0.61 -5.65 7.47
N GLU A 120 0.02 -4.57 7.96
CA GLU A 120 -0.83 -4.58 9.15
C GLU A 120 -2.27 -4.29 8.74
N VAL A 121 -3.20 -5.11 9.23
CA VAL A 121 -4.63 -4.96 8.97
C VAL A 121 -5.40 -5.06 10.28
N GLN A 122 -5.97 -3.95 10.74
CA GLN A 122 -6.76 -3.97 11.98
C GLN A 122 -8.10 -4.73 11.82
N GLY A 123 -8.54 -4.90 10.57
CA GLY A 123 -9.68 -5.75 10.21
C GLY A 123 -9.28 -7.15 9.75
N ALA A 124 -10.19 -7.77 8.99
CA ALA A 124 -10.00 -9.10 8.43
C ALA A 124 -9.26 -9.06 7.09
N ILE A 125 -8.49 -10.11 6.80
CA ILE A 125 -7.89 -10.39 5.50
C ILE A 125 -8.59 -11.60 4.89
N GLU A 126 -9.10 -11.46 3.68
CA GLU A 126 -9.72 -12.53 2.90
C GLU A 126 -9.02 -12.65 1.54
N VAL A 127 -8.31 -13.76 1.30
CA VAL A 127 -7.55 -14.02 0.07
C VAL A 127 -8.06 -15.28 -0.61
N TRP A 128 -8.54 -15.16 -1.85
CA TRP A 128 -9.03 -16.28 -2.65
C TRP A 128 -7.94 -16.99 -3.46
N GLY A 129 -6.73 -16.45 -3.46
CA GLY A 129 -5.52 -17.09 -3.99
C GLY A 129 -4.49 -17.40 -2.91
N ALA A 130 -3.26 -17.69 -3.35
CA ALA A 130 -2.14 -17.94 -2.45
C ALA A 130 -1.74 -16.66 -1.68
N LEU A 131 -1.47 -16.82 -0.39
CA LEU A 131 -0.86 -15.83 0.48
C LEU A 131 0.60 -16.18 0.72
N THR A 132 1.51 -15.31 0.30
CA THR A 132 2.95 -15.44 0.49
C THR A 132 3.50 -14.27 1.28
N ILE A 133 4.19 -14.57 2.38
CA ILE A 133 4.69 -13.59 3.33
C ILE A 133 6.22 -13.68 3.36
N ASN A 134 6.86 -12.62 2.86
CA ASN A 134 8.28 -12.37 2.99
C ASN A 134 8.46 -11.08 3.81
N GLY A 135 8.62 -11.22 5.12
CA GLY A 135 8.53 -10.12 6.08
C GLY A 135 7.44 -10.38 7.13
N TYR A 136 6.61 -9.38 7.40
CA TYR A 136 5.63 -9.42 8.48
C TYR A 136 4.21 -9.19 8.01
N LEU A 137 3.28 -9.96 8.58
CA LEU A 137 1.83 -9.74 8.45
C LEU A 137 1.19 -9.74 9.84
N LYS A 138 0.45 -8.68 10.19
CA LYS A 138 -0.47 -8.69 11.34
C LYS A 138 -1.89 -8.51 10.86
N CYS A 139 -2.81 -9.32 11.36
CA CYS A 139 -4.23 -9.03 11.17
C CYS A 139 -5.12 -9.51 12.30
N LYS A 140 -6.33 -8.97 12.36
CA LYS A 140 -7.33 -9.41 13.33
C LYS A 140 -7.86 -10.81 13.01
N SER A 141 -8.22 -11.06 11.76
CA SER A 141 -8.68 -12.37 11.29
C SER A 141 -8.14 -12.65 9.89
N LEU A 142 -7.80 -13.90 9.60
CA LEU A 142 -7.24 -14.34 8.32
C LEU A 142 -8.03 -15.49 7.73
N THR A 143 -8.48 -15.33 6.49
CA THR A 143 -9.02 -16.43 5.67
C THR A 143 -8.26 -16.51 4.35
N ALA A 144 -7.61 -17.65 4.10
CA ALA A 144 -6.95 -17.96 2.85
C ALA A 144 -7.58 -19.22 2.22
N TYR A 145 -8.15 -19.09 1.03
CA TYR A 145 -8.83 -20.19 0.33
C TYR A 145 -7.88 -21.11 -0.47
N ALA A 146 -6.60 -20.74 -0.59
CA ALA A 146 -5.57 -21.58 -1.19
C ALA A 146 -4.47 -21.87 -0.16
N SER A 147 -3.23 -21.46 -0.42
CA SER A 147 -2.10 -21.72 0.48
C SER A 147 -1.70 -20.49 1.29
N LEU A 148 -1.12 -20.72 2.46
CA LEU A 148 -0.40 -19.73 3.27
C LEU A 148 1.07 -20.17 3.36
N THR A 149 2.00 -19.27 3.03
CA THR A 149 3.44 -19.58 3.06
C THR A 149 4.25 -18.41 3.63
N THR A 150 5.10 -18.67 4.61
CA THR A 150 6.17 -17.74 5.02
C THR A 150 7.47 -18.10 4.31
N VAL A 151 8.27 -17.09 3.93
CA VAL A 151 9.50 -17.26 3.14
C VAL A 151 10.71 -16.82 3.96
N GLY A 152 11.61 -17.75 4.25
CA GLY A 152 12.78 -17.47 5.09
C GLY A 152 12.46 -17.50 6.59
N ASP A 153 13.52 -17.56 7.38
CA ASP A 153 13.52 -17.72 8.84
C ASP A 153 13.10 -16.46 9.61
N GLN A 154 13.19 -15.29 8.96
CA GLN A 154 12.80 -13.98 9.52
C GLN A 154 11.35 -13.58 9.18
N SER A 155 10.64 -14.40 8.41
CA SER A 155 9.26 -14.11 8.01
C SER A 155 8.25 -14.71 8.98
N TRP A 156 7.33 -13.87 9.46
CA TRP A 156 6.35 -14.26 10.46
C TRP A 156 5.01 -13.57 10.23
N TYR A 157 3.97 -14.07 10.89
CA TYR A 157 2.68 -13.41 10.90
C TYR A 157 1.96 -13.65 12.23
N GLU A 158 1.04 -12.75 12.54
CA GLU A 158 0.21 -12.78 13.73
C GLU A 158 -1.26 -12.60 13.33
N VAL A 159 -2.11 -13.48 13.86
CA VAL A 159 -3.57 -13.41 13.70
C VAL A 159 -4.16 -13.37 15.09
N GLU A 160 -4.89 -12.30 15.42
CA GLU A 160 -5.34 -12.05 16.79
C GLU A 160 -6.54 -12.90 17.20
N GLU A 161 -7.49 -13.14 16.29
CA GLU A 161 -8.74 -13.84 16.59
C GLU A 161 -8.85 -15.19 15.88
N GLU A 162 -9.12 -15.18 14.57
CA GLU A 162 -9.44 -16.41 13.81
C GLU A 162 -8.55 -16.54 12.57
N GLU A 163 -7.97 -17.72 12.40
CA GLU A 163 -7.24 -18.09 11.19
C GLU A 163 -7.86 -19.34 10.54
N THR A 164 -8.24 -19.20 9.26
CA THR A 164 -8.67 -20.31 8.42
C THR A 164 -7.82 -20.37 7.14
N VAL A 165 -7.11 -21.48 6.93
CA VAL A 165 -6.38 -21.77 5.68
C VAL A 165 -6.93 -23.07 5.11
N HIS A 166 -7.57 -22.99 3.94
CA HIS A 166 -8.24 -24.14 3.33
C HIS A 166 -7.27 -25.10 2.59
N GLY A 167 -6.10 -24.61 2.16
CA GLY A 167 -5.09 -25.41 1.49
C GLY A 167 -3.81 -25.54 2.30
N ALA A 168 -2.67 -25.66 1.60
CA ALA A 168 -1.39 -25.91 2.24
C ALA A 168 -0.93 -24.72 3.12
N LYS A 169 -0.56 -25.02 4.36
CA LYS A 169 0.07 -24.08 5.29
C LYS A 169 1.53 -24.44 5.48
N LEU A 170 2.42 -23.65 4.89
CA LEU A 170 3.88 -23.82 4.91
C LEU A 170 4.50 -22.67 5.69
N VAL A 171 4.48 -22.78 7.01
CA VAL A 171 4.95 -21.74 7.92
C VAL A 171 6.11 -22.29 8.73
N GLN A 172 7.23 -21.57 8.72
CA GLN A 172 8.36 -21.89 9.59
C GLN A 172 8.02 -21.46 11.02
N ARG A 173 7.87 -22.41 11.94
CA ARG A 173 7.75 -22.13 13.38
C ARG A 173 9.16 -22.08 13.96
N ASN A 174 9.61 -20.91 14.38
CA ASN A 174 10.78 -20.83 15.25
C ASN A 174 10.32 -21.23 16.66
N ASN A 175 10.66 -22.45 17.08
CA ASN A 175 10.56 -22.88 18.48
C ASN A 175 11.55 -22.05 19.31
N PHE A 176 11.16 -20.86 19.76
CA PHE A 176 11.81 -20.22 20.90
C PHE A 176 11.03 -20.61 22.15
N GLN A 177 11.34 -21.80 22.68
CA GLN A 177 11.22 -22.05 24.11
C GLN A 177 12.46 -21.45 24.76
N GLY A 178 12.27 -20.42 25.58
CA GLY A 178 13.23 -19.87 26.52
C GLY A 178 12.52 -19.60 27.83
#